data_AF-A0A453JV51-F1
#
_entry.id   AF-A0A453JV51-F1
#
_cell.length_a   1.000
_cell.length_b   1.000
_cell.length_c   1.000
_cell.angle_alpha   90.00
_cell.angle_beta   90.00
_cell.angle_gamma   90.00
#
_symmetry.space_group_name_H-M   'P 1'
#
loop_
_entity.id
_entity.type
_entity.pdbx_description
1 polymer ?
#
loop_
_entity_poly.entity_id
_entity_poly.type
_entity_poly.pdbx_seq_one_letter_code
_entity_poly.pdbx_strand_id
1 'polypeptide(L)'
;MIHSYIGAERFQIALKKYIQKYAYSNAKTEDLWVVLEEETGEPFKDFMSTWTKQPGFPIINIKHKGKGIQVEQAQFVLDGSSRAGLWDVPITLRCSSSTNKFILKHKHDNFDVCGERERGGNIWIKLNVNETGFYRVKYDKEIKTRLQNALEANEFSSMEKIGILENSLMLSISREDTLASLLCIAYTCREVADYNVLTHIQAVCTF
;
A
#
# COMPACT_ATOMS: atom_id res chain seq x y z
N MET A 1 -3.85 -4.12 -7.71
CA MET A 1 -2.39 -4.30 -7.58
C MET A 1 -1.66 -4.47 -8.90
N ILE A 2 -1.72 -5.61 -9.61
CA ILE A 2 -0.95 -5.85 -10.85
C ILE A 2 -1.20 -4.76 -11.90
N HIS A 3 -2.47 -4.45 -12.19
CA HIS A 3 -2.85 -3.39 -13.12
C HIS A 3 -2.17 -2.04 -12.80
N SER A 4 -2.14 -1.64 -11.53
CA SER A 4 -1.53 -0.38 -11.09
C SER A 4 0.01 -0.43 -11.10
N TYR A 5 0.58 -1.63 -10.95
CA TYR A 5 2.02 -1.84 -10.99
C TYR A 5 2.55 -1.75 -12.43
N ILE A 6 2.01 -2.54 -13.37
CA ILE A 6 2.47 -2.57 -14.78
C ILE A 6 1.85 -1.51 -15.68
N GLY A 7 0.77 -0.87 -15.23
CA GLY A 7 0.02 0.12 -16.00
C GLY A 7 -1.12 -0.48 -16.83
N ALA A 8 -2.14 0.35 -17.10
CA ALA A 8 -3.39 -0.06 -17.72
C ALA A 8 -3.20 -0.65 -19.12
N GLU A 9 -2.38 -0.01 -19.95
CA GLU A 9 -2.16 -0.41 -21.35
C GLU A 9 -1.54 -1.81 -21.44
N ARG A 10 -0.41 -2.03 -20.75
CA ARG A 10 0.27 -3.34 -20.73
C ARG A 10 -0.62 -4.43 -20.14
N PHE A 11 -1.37 -4.12 -19.08
CA PHE A 11 -2.32 -5.06 -18.49
C PHE A 11 -3.44 -5.46 -19.45
N GLN A 12 -4.02 -4.49 -20.17
CA GLN A 12 -5.06 -4.78 -21.17
C GLN A 12 -4.54 -5.61 -22.33
N ILE A 13 -3.33 -5.32 -22.84
CA ILE A 13 -2.70 -6.10 -23.90
C ILE A 13 -2.46 -7.54 -23.44
N ALA A 14 -1.92 -7.73 -22.24
CA ALA A 14 -1.69 -9.06 -21.66
C ALA A 14 -2.99 -9.84 -21.48
N LEU A 15 -4.04 -9.22 -20.94
CA LEU A 15 -5.34 -9.87 -20.79
C LEU A 15 -5.96 -10.25 -22.14
N LYS A 16 -5.87 -9.38 -23.14
CA LYS A 16 -6.36 -9.68 -24.49
C LYS A 16 -5.65 -10.90 -25.06
N LYS A 17 -4.32 -10.96 -24.95
CA LYS A 17 -3.52 -12.11 -25.41
C LYS A 17 -3.85 -13.38 -24.64
N TYR A 18 -4.01 -13.30 -23.33
CA TYR A 18 -4.42 -14.44 -22.49
C TYR A 18 -5.77 -15.01 -22.93
N ILE A 19 -6.79 -14.16 -23.08
CA ILE A 19 -8.13 -14.59 -23.50
C ILE A 19 -8.09 -15.22 -24.91
N GLN A 20 -7.32 -14.65 -25.83
CA GLN A 20 -7.17 -15.19 -27.18
C GLN A 20 -6.43 -16.54 -27.19
N LYS A 21 -5.37 -16.69 -26.40
CA LYS A 21 -4.53 -17.90 -26.32
C LYS A 21 -5.31 -19.10 -25.76
N TYR A 22 -6.19 -18.87 -24.77
CA TYR A 22 -6.95 -19.92 -24.10
C TYR A 22 -8.44 -19.95 -24.48
N ALA A 23 -8.83 -19.26 -25.56
CA ALA A 23 -10.20 -19.25 -26.05
C ALA A 23 -10.69 -20.69 -26.31
N TYR A 24 -11.90 -21.00 -25.81
CA TYR A 24 -12.53 -22.33 -25.94
C TYR A 24 -11.73 -23.49 -25.31
N SER A 25 -10.81 -23.20 -24.40
CA SER A 25 -10.03 -24.19 -23.66
C SER A 25 -10.02 -23.88 -22.15
N ASN A 26 -9.20 -24.60 -21.39
CA ASN A 26 -9.00 -24.38 -19.97
C ASN A 26 -7.64 -23.72 -19.72
N ALA A 27 -7.54 -22.98 -18.61
CA ALA A 27 -6.30 -22.36 -18.16
C ALA A 27 -6.16 -22.54 -16.64
N LYS A 28 -4.91 -22.52 -16.17
CA LYS A 28 -4.50 -22.53 -14.76
C LYS A 28 -3.99 -21.15 -14.37
N THR A 29 -3.84 -20.92 -13.06
CA THR A 29 -3.32 -19.65 -12.53
C THR A 29 -1.94 -19.31 -13.09
N GLU A 30 -1.08 -20.31 -13.28
CA GLU A 30 0.25 -20.15 -13.87
C GLU A 30 0.22 -19.64 -15.31
N ASP A 31 -0.82 -19.97 -16.08
CA ASP A 31 -0.94 -19.60 -17.49
C ASP A 31 -1.14 -18.09 -17.66
N LEU A 32 -1.80 -17.43 -16.70
CA LEU A 32 -1.93 -15.98 -16.68
C LEU A 32 -0.59 -15.31 -16.39
N TRP A 33 0.22 -15.88 -15.48
CA TRP A 33 1.54 -15.34 -15.16
C TRP A 33 2.47 -15.40 -16.37
N VAL A 34 2.51 -16.53 -17.07
CA VAL A 34 3.31 -16.68 -18.30
C VAL A 34 3.00 -15.59 -19.31
N VAL A 35 1.71 -15.30 -19.56
CA VAL A 35 1.34 -14.24 -20.51
C VAL A 35 1.78 -12.85 -20.01
N LEU A 36 1.65 -12.58 -18.71
CA LEU A 36 2.12 -11.32 -18.14
C LEU A 36 3.65 -11.18 -18.20
N GLU A 37 4.40 -12.26 -17.99
CA GLU A 37 5.86 -12.29 -18.15
C GLU A 37 6.27 -12.02 -19.61
N GLU A 38 5.61 -12.67 -20.57
CA GLU A 38 5.83 -12.48 -22.01
C GLU A 38 5.61 -11.01 -22.44
N GLU A 39 4.61 -10.33 -21.87
CA GLU A 39 4.29 -8.95 -22.22
C GLU A 39 5.15 -7.89 -21.52
N THR A 40 5.60 -8.17 -20.30
CA THR A 40 6.27 -7.16 -19.46
C THR A 40 7.77 -7.37 -19.32
N GLY A 41 8.25 -8.59 -19.55
CA GLY A 41 9.63 -9.00 -19.26
C GLY A 41 9.96 -9.10 -17.77
N GLU A 42 8.98 -8.95 -16.89
CA GLU A 42 9.15 -9.06 -15.44
C GLU A 42 8.80 -10.47 -14.95
N PRO A 43 9.43 -10.99 -13.88
CA PRO A 43 9.22 -12.35 -13.38
C PRO A 43 7.90 -12.49 -12.57
N PHE A 44 6.76 -12.31 -13.23
CA PHE A 44 5.41 -12.39 -12.65
C PHE A 44 5.10 -13.73 -11.99
N LYS A 45 5.68 -14.83 -12.45
CA LYS A 45 5.45 -16.15 -11.88
C LYS A 45 6.00 -16.23 -10.46
N ASP A 46 7.23 -15.79 -10.25
CA ASP A 46 7.86 -15.77 -8.92
C ASP A 46 7.13 -14.76 -8.03
N PHE A 47 6.94 -13.54 -8.54
CA PHE A 47 6.24 -12.46 -7.85
C PHE A 47 4.84 -12.90 -7.37
N MET A 48 3.97 -13.38 -8.25
CA MET A 48 2.59 -13.76 -7.92
C MET A 48 2.48 -15.10 -7.18
N SER A 49 3.52 -15.94 -7.22
CA SER A 49 3.55 -17.15 -6.39
C SER A 49 3.51 -16.80 -4.91
N THR A 50 4.19 -15.72 -4.50
CA THR A 50 4.17 -15.24 -3.11
C THR A 50 2.79 -14.71 -2.69
N TRP A 51 1.96 -14.29 -3.64
CA TRP A 51 0.61 -13.79 -3.36
C TRP A 51 -0.48 -14.85 -3.40
N THR A 52 -0.31 -15.89 -4.22
CA THR A 52 -1.38 -16.88 -4.47
C THR A 52 -1.19 -18.21 -3.74
N LYS A 53 0.02 -18.53 -3.28
CA LYS A 53 0.33 -19.84 -2.66
C LYS A 53 0.42 -19.82 -1.13
N GLN A 54 0.21 -18.67 -0.49
CA GLN A 54 0.19 -18.55 0.97
C GLN A 54 -1.00 -17.68 1.42
N PRO A 55 -1.58 -17.95 2.60
CA PRO A 55 -2.70 -17.17 3.11
C PRO A 55 -2.28 -15.81 3.67
N GLY A 56 -3.22 -14.87 3.70
CA GLY A 56 -3.03 -13.55 4.29
C GLY A 56 -2.32 -12.56 3.36
N PHE A 57 -1.85 -11.46 3.93
CA PHE A 57 -1.19 -10.36 3.22
C PHE A 57 -0.24 -9.62 4.16
N PRO A 58 0.71 -8.83 3.63
CA PRO A 58 1.69 -8.17 4.46
C PRO A 58 1.18 -6.85 5.08
N ILE A 59 1.73 -6.54 6.25
CA ILE A 59 1.81 -5.20 6.81
C ILE A 59 3.24 -4.68 6.60
N ILE A 60 3.33 -3.45 6.11
CA ILE A 60 4.59 -2.74 5.87
C ILE A 60 4.81 -1.72 7.00
N ASN A 61 5.80 -1.98 7.83
CA ASN A 61 6.27 -1.06 8.85
C ASN A 61 7.27 -0.10 8.23
N ILE A 62 7.02 1.20 8.32
CA ILE A 62 7.94 2.23 7.83
C ILE A 62 8.49 3.04 9.00
N LYS A 63 9.81 3.23 9.01
CA LYS A 63 10.52 4.03 10.00
C LYS A 63 11.49 4.99 9.32
N HIS A 64 11.67 6.17 9.91
CA HIS A 64 12.69 7.09 9.46
C HIS A 64 14.09 6.53 9.75
N LYS A 65 15.03 6.63 8.79
CA LYS A 65 16.41 6.17 8.96
C LYS A 65 17.38 7.12 8.25
N GLY A 66 17.97 8.03 9.03
CA GLY A 66 18.94 8.99 8.50
C GLY A 66 18.30 9.95 7.50
N LYS A 67 18.68 9.82 6.22
CA LYS A 67 18.13 10.62 5.11
C LYS A 67 16.99 9.93 4.35
N GLY A 68 16.72 8.66 4.65
CA GLY A 68 15.72 7.86 3.95
C GLY A 68 14.77 7.16 4.91
N ILE A 69 14.20 6.06 4.43
CA ILE A 69 13.27 5.22 5.19
C ILE A 69 13.78 3.79 5.23
N GLN A 70 13.46 3.12 6.32
CA GLN A 70 13.52 1.67 6.40
C GLN A 70 12.10 1.14 6.31
N VAL A 71 11.89 0.15 5.43
CA VAL A 71 10.64 -0.60 5.36
C VAL A 71 10.88 -2.03 5.80
N GLU A 72 9.93 -2.59 6.53
CA GLU A 72 9.94 -3.98 6.99
C GLU A 72 8.56 -4.59 6.75
N GLN A 73 8.52 -5.79 6.16
CA GLN A 73 7.30 -6.55 5.98
C GLN A 73 7.14 -7.66 7.03
N ALA A 74 5.90 -7.87 7.45
CA ALA A 74 5.46 -9.02 8.24
C ALA A 74 4.05 -9.44 7.79
N GLN A 75 3.59 -10.64 8.12
CA GLN A 75 2.19 -11.01 7.89
C GLN A 75 1.28 -10.21 8.81
N PHE A 76 0.23 -9.60 8.26
CA PHE A 76 -0.80 -8.92 9.06
C PHE A 76 -1.77 -9.95 9.67
N VAL A 77 -1.99 -9.86 10.98
CA VAL A 77 -2.96 -10.70 11.71
C VAL A 77 -3.72 -9.83 12.70
N LEU A 78 -5.04 -10.02 12.80
CA LEU A 78 -5.91 -9.21 13.67
C LEU A 78 -5.67 -9.45 15.17
N ASP A 79 -5.08 -10.58 15.55
CA ASP A 79 -4.73 -10.87 16.94
C ASP A 79 -3.42 -10.19 17.39
N GLY A 80 -2.74 -9.47 16.49
CA GLY A 80 -1.45 -8.82 16.74
C GLY A 80 -0.27 -9.79 16.83
N SER A 81 -0.48 -11.07 16.53
CA SER A 81 0.62 -12.06 16.49
C SER A 81 1.48 -11.85 15.25
N SER A 82 2.81 -11.91 15.44
CA SER A 82 3.74 -11.92 14.32
C SER A 82 3.82 -13.33 13.74
N ARG A 83 3.51 -13.46 12.45
CA ARG A 83 3.63 -14.72 11.72
C ARG A 83 4.63 -14.60 10.58
N ALA A 84 5.24 -15.73 10.24
CA ALA A 84 6.13 -15.84 9.11
C ALA A 84 5.34 -15.74 7.80
N GLY A 85 5.83 -14.91 6.89
CA GLY A 85 5.30 -14.74 5.55
C GLY A 85 6.16 -13.71 4.84
N LEU A 86 6.48 -13.99 3.58
CA LEU A 86 7.29 -13.11 2.75
C LEU A 86 6.60 -12.96 1.40
N TRP A 87 6.34 -11.72 1.02
CA TRP A 87 5.73 -11.36 -0.25
C TRP A 87 6.68 -10.50 -1.05
N ASP A 88 6.63 -10.62 -2.37
CA ASP A 88 7.19 -9.62 -3.24
C ASP A 88 6.19 -8.46 -3.34
N VAL A 89 6.41 -7.40 -2.57
CA VAL A 89 5.41 -6.32 -2.42
C VAL A 89 5.71 -5.16 -3.37
N PRO A 90 4.80 -4.82 -4.31
CA PRO A 90 4.96 -3.66 -5.18
C PRO A 90 4.58 -2.40 -4.39
N ILE A 91 5.56 -1.81 -3.72
CA ILE A 91 5.37 -0.62 -2.91
C ILE A 91 5.33 0.60 -3.84
N THR A 92 4.25 1.37 -3.73
CA THR A 92 4.14 2.71 -4.29
C THR A 92 4.37 3.69 -3.16
N LEU A 93 5.29 4.64 -3.36
CA LEU A 93 5.63 5.65 -2.38
C LEU A 93 5.45 7.02 -2.99
N ARG A 94 4.73 7.89 -2.32
CA ARG A 94 4.65 9.32 -2.63
C ARG A 94 5.36 10.11 -1.54
N CYS A 95 6.37 10.88 -1.93
CA CYS A 95 7.01 11.89 -1.09
C CYS A 95 6.63 13.25 -1.66
N SER A 96 5.65 13.91 -1.03
CA SER A 96 5.06 15.19 -1.47
C SER A 96 4.74 15.23 -2.98
N SER A 97 5.68 15.74 -3.78
CA SER A 97 5.57 15.94 -5.22
C SER A 97 6.00 14.74 -6.07
N SER A 98 6.82 13.84 -5.52
CA SER A 98 7.43 12.72 -6.25
C SER A 98 6.76 11.39 -5.92
N THR A 99 6.57 10.55 -6.93
CA THR A 99 6.04 9.18 -6.75
C THR A 99 7.05 8.18 -7.29
N ASN A 100 7.46 7.24 -6.44
CA ASN A 100 8.37 6.15 -6.75
C ASN A 100 7.66 4.81 -6.61
N LYS A 101 8.10 3.81 -7.37
CA LYS A 101 7.64 2.43 -7.25
C LYS A 101 8.84 1.51 -7.08
N PHE A 102 8.75 0.53 -6.19
CA PHE A 102 9.79 -0.47 -5.97
C PHE A 102 9.16 -1.79 -5.49
N ILE A 103 9.87 -2.91 -5.69
CA ILE A 103 9.46 -4.20 -5.15
C ILE A 103 10.27 -4.50 -3.89
N LEU A 104 9.60 -4.67 -2.76
CA LEU A 104 10.20 -5.19 -1.53
C LEU A 104 10.19 -6.71 -1.57
N LYS A 105 11.35 -7.33 -1.86
CA LYS A 105 11.52 -8.79 -1.89
C LYS A 105 12.00 -9.38 -0.57
N HIS A 106 12.73 -8.58 0.20
CA HIS A 106 13.31 -9.00 1.47
C HIS A 106 12.42 -8.63 2.65
N LYS A 107 12.69 -9.22 3.82
CA LYS A 107 11.97 -8.90 5.05
C LYS A 107 12.07 -7.41 5.39
N HIS A 108 13.22 -6.81 5.15
CA HIS A 108 13.43 -5.38 5.32
C HIS A 108 14.34 -4.85 4.22
N ASP A 109 14.18 -3.58 3.89
CA ASP A 109 15.05 -2.86 2.96
C ASP A 109 15.11 -1.37 3.34
N ASN A 110 16.16 -0.68 2.89
CA ASN A 110 16.31 0.76 3.11
C ASN A 110 16.25 1.48 1.78
N PHE A 111 15.41 2.51 1.71
CA PHE A 111 15.27 3.35 0.53
C PHE A 111 15.73 4.76 0.89
N ASP A 112 16.57 5.34 0.05
CA ASP A 112 16.83 6.77 0.11
C ASP A 112 15.64 7.47 -0.55
N VAL A 113 14.95 8.31 0.20
CA VAL A 113 13.66 8.86 -0.22
C VAL A 113 13.66 10.36 0.02
N CYS A 114 13.10 11.09 -0.95
CA CYS A 114 13.05 12.55 -1.02
C CYS A 114 14.42 13.16 -1.38
N GLY A 115 14.52 13.73 -2.59
CA GLY A 115 15.75 14.37 -3.06
C GLY A 115 16.17 15.55 -2.17
N GLU A 116 17.44 15.94 -2.19
CA GLU A 116 17.99 17.01 -1.33
C GLU A 116 17.25 18.35 -1.45
N ARG A 117 16.51 18.57 -2.54
CA ARG A 117 15.76 19.79 -2.83
C ARG A 117 14.51 20.01 -1.97
N GLU A 118 13.99 18.99 -1.27
CA GLU A 118 12.77 19.14 -0.46
C GLU A 118 13.06 19.46 1.03
N ARG A 119 14.34 19.53 1.44
CA ARG A 119 14.81 19.68 2.83
C ARG A 119 14.39 20.97 3.57
N GLY A 120 13.67 21.88 2.92
CA GLY A 120 13.17 23.12 3.51
C GLY A 120 11.69 23.11 3.93
N GLY A 121 10.94 22.04 3.65
CA GLY A 121 9.49 21.98 3.86
C GLY A 121 9.01 20.84 4.77
N ASN A 122 7.71 20.84 5.09
CA ASN A 122 7.01 19.80 5.86
C ASN A 122 6.82 18.54 4.98
N ILE A 123 7.90 17.82 4.67
CA ILE A 123 7.88 16.64 3.80
C ILE A 123 7.10 15.50 4.46
N TRP A 124 6.09 14.98 3.76
CA TRP A 124 5.32 13.81 4.17
C TRP A 124 5.56 12.63 3.23
N ILE A 125 5.41 11.42 3.76
CA ILE A 125 5.62 10.17 3.01
C ILE A 125 4.36 9.32 3.16
N LYS A 126 3.79 8.89 2.03
CA LYS A 126 2.64 7.98 1.95
C LYS A 126 3.02 6.75 1.14
N LEU A 127 2.86 5.57 1.72
CA LEU A 127 2.96 4.30 1.00
C LEU A 127 1.57 3.84 0.58
N ASN A 128 1.50 2.97 -0.43
CA ASN A 128 0.25 2.51 -1.02
C ASN A 128 -0.58 3.66 -1.61
N VAL A 129 0.00 4.36 -2.59
CA VAL A 129 -0.66 5.46 -3.31
C VAL A 129 -1.96 4.95 -3.94
N ASN A 130 -3.05 5.67 -3.70
CA ASN A 130 -4.43 5.34 -4.10
C ASN A 130 -4.90 3.94 -3.66
N GLU A 131 -4.32 3.36 -2.60
CA GLU A 131 -4.70 2.05 -2.05
C GLU A 131 -4.75 0.91 -3.09
N THR A 132 -3.84 0.96 -4.06
CA THR A 132 -3.84 0.02 -5.18
C THR A 132 -3.17 -1.32 -4.88
N GLY A 133 -2.33 -1.37 -3.84
CA GLY A 133 -1.65 -2.55 -3.34
C GLY A 133 -2.47 -3.26 -2.26
N PHE A 134 -2.35 -4.60 -2.23
CA PHE A 134 -3.04 -5.44 -1.26
C PHE A 134 -2.18 -5.66 -0.01
N TYR A 135 -1.89 -4.58 0.71
CA TYR A 135 -1.11 -4.59 1.94
C TYR A 135 -1.50 -3.42 2.83
N ARG A 136 -1.17 -3.52 4.13
CA ARG A 136 -1.37 -2.43 5.09
C ARG A 136 -0.06 -1.70 5.37
N VAL A 137 -0.15 -0.47 5.86
CA VAL A 137 1.02 0.32 6.21
C VAL A 137 0.91 0.81 7.64
N LYS A 138 1.98 0.62 8.42
CA LYS A 138 2.15 1.17 9.76
C LYS A 138 3.30 2.17 9.76
N TYR A 139 2.96 3.42 10.06
CA TYR A 139 3.91 4.52 10.13
C TYR A 139 4.49 4.64 11.54
N ASP A 140 5.78 4.96 11.63
CA ASP A 140 6.35 5.43 12.89
C ASP A 140 5.76 6.77 13.33
N LYS A 141 6.02 7.15 14.58
CA LYS A 141 5.42 8.34 15.19
C LYS A 141 5.75 9.61 14.41
N GLU A 142 6.99 9.75 13.93
CA GLU A 142 7.43 10.96 13.23
C GLU A 142 6.77 11.09 11.86
N ILE A 143 6.81 10.04 11.04
CA ILE A 143 6.18 10.04 9.71
C ILE A 143 4.67 10.20 9.85
N LYS A 144 4.05 9.57 10.86
CA LYS A 144 2.61 9.69 11.13
C LYS A 144 2.20 11.13 11.44
N THR A 145 2.97 11.87 12.25
CA THR A 145 2.69 13.28 12.53
C THR A 145 2.77 14.13 11.26
N ARG A 146 3.78 13.91 10.40
CA ARG A 146 3.87 14.63 9.12
C ARG A 146 2.73 14.26 8.17
N LEU A 147 2.33 13.00 8.15
CA LEU A 147 1.18 12.51 7.40
C LEU A 147 -0.13 13.19 7.86
N GLN A 148 -0.32 13.37 9.17
CA GLN A 148 -1.48 14.08 9.73
C GLN A 148 -1.51 15.55 9.30
N ASN A 149 -0.38 16.25 9.35
CA ASN A 149 -0.28 17.63 8.86
C ASN A 149 -0.67 17.75 7.38
N ALA A 150 -0.24 16.78 6.55
CA ALA A 150 -0.60 16.72 5.13
C ALA A 150 -2.09 16.42 4.90
N LEU A 151 -2.69 15.65 5.81
CA LEU A 151 -4.12 15.34 5.80
C LEU A 151 -4.97 16.58 6.12
N GLU A 152 -4.53 17.40 7.08
CA GLU A 152 -5.13 18.72 7.37
C GLU A 152 -4.98 19.69 6.20
N ALA A 153 -3.83 19.67 5.52
CA ALA A 153 -3.57 20.48 4.33
C ALA A 153 -4.29 19.99 3.06
N ASN A 154 -5.09 18.92 3.15
CA ASN A 154 -5.87 18.37 2.04
C ASN A 154 -5.02 17.89 0.84
N GLU A 155 -3.81 17.37 1.10
CA GLU A 155 -2.85 16.91 0.07
C GLU A 155 -3.16 15.52 -0.53
N PHE A 156 -4.15 14.82 0.03
CA PHE A 156 -4.52 13.44 -0.32
C PHE A 156 -5.83 13.34 -1.09
N SER A 157 -5.90 12.38 -2.02
CA SER A 157 -7.17 12.02 -2.69
C SER A 157 -8.16 11.39 -1.70
N SER A 158 -9.46 11.39 -2.04
CA SER A 158 -10.49 10.74 -1.20
C SER A 158 -10.15 9.27 -0.92
N MET A 159 -9.61 8.55 -1.91
CA MET A 159 -9.21 7.15 -1.76
C MET A 159 -8.03 6.98 -0.81
N GLU A 160 -7.04 7.87 -0.86
CA GLU A 160 -5.91 7.85 0.07
C GLU A 160 -6.37 8.17 1.50
N LYS A 161 -7.32 9.09 1.70
CA LYS A 161 -7.89 9.38 3.02
C LYS A 161 -8.62 8.18 3.61
N ILE A 162 -9.45 7.51 2.80
CA ILE A 162 -10.13 6.26 3.19
C ILE A 162 -9.10 5.22 3.60
N GLY A 163 -8.07 5.01 2.78
CA GLY A 163 -7.00 4.06 3.08
C GLY A 163 -6.24 4.34 4.36
N ILE A 164 -5.92 5.61 4.64
CA ILE A 164 -5.28 6.02 5.90
C ILE A 164 -6.20 5.71 7.09
N LEU A 165 -7.49 6.02 6.98
CA LEU A 165 -8.47 5.79 8.04
C LEU A 165 -8.68 4.29 8.30
N GLU A 166 -8.90 3.50 7.26
CA GLU A 166 -9.08 2.05 7.36
C GLU A 166 -7.82 1.36 7.91
N ASN A 167 -6.64 1.75 7.45
CA ASN A 167 -5.39 1.23 8.01
C ASN A 167 -5.27 1.57 9.49
N SER A 168 -5.57 2.81 9.88
CA SER A 168 -5.55 3.22 11.29
C SER A 168 -6.54 2.41 12.16
N LEU A 169 -7.76 2.17 11.65
CA LEU A 169 -8.75 1.35 12.35
C LEU A 169 -8.24 -0.07 12.56
N MET A 170 -7.67 -0.68 11.52
CA MET A 170 -7.20 -2.06 11.56
C MET A 170 -5.96 -2.22 12.44
N LEU A 171 -5.08 -1.22 12.48
CA LEU A 171 -3.97 -1.16 13.43
C LEU A 171 -4.45 -1.02 14.88
N SER A 172 -5.52 -0.24 15.11
CA SER A 172 -6.14 -0.12 16.43
C SER A 172 -6.79 -1.43 16.89
N ILE A 173 -7.51 -2.12 15.99
CA ILE A 173 -8.15 -3.41 16.29
C ILE A 173 -7.09 -4.48 16.59
N SER A 174 -6.00 -4.50 15.83
CA SER A 174 -4.87 -5.43 16.02
C SER A 174 -3.95 -5.08 17.20
N ARG A 175 -4.25 -4.00 17.96
CA ARG A 175 -3.44 -3.51 19.09
C ARG A 175 -2.02 -3.08 18.70
N GLU A 176 -1.79 -2.87 17.42
CA GLU A 176 -0.54 -2.35 16.86
C GLU A 176 -0.45 -0.81 17.02
N ASP A 177 -1.59 -0.16 17.23
CA ASP A 177 -1.73 1.27 17.51
C ASP A 177 -2.87 1.54 18.50
N THR A 178 -2.97 2.78 18.99
CA THR A 178 -3.96 3.19 19.99
C THR A 178 -5.24 3.72 19.36
N LEU A 179 -6.37 3.49 20.03
CA LEU A 179 -7.66 4.09 19.67
C LEU A 179 -7.59 5.63 19.64
N ALA A 180 -6.85 6.23 20.58
CA ALA A 180 -6.62 7.67 20.59
C ALA A 180 -6.00 8.15 19.27
N SER A 181 -5.03 7.40 18.73
CA SER A 181 -4.42 7.77 17.47
C SER A 181 -5.34 7.60 16.26
N LEU A 182 -6.25 6.62 16.29
CA LEU A 182 -7.32 6.49 15.29
C LEU A 182 -8.26 7.70 15.34
N LEU A 183 -8.72 8.07 16.53
CA LEU A 183 -9.61 9.21 16.72
C LEU A 183 -8.97 10.53 16.26
N CYS A 184 -7.66 10.71 16.49
CA CYS A 184 -6.94 11.86 15.95
C CYS A 184 -7.00 11.91 14.41
N ILE A 185 -6.76 10.79 13.72
CA ILE A 185 -6.84 10.73 12.25
C ILE A 185 -8.28 11.00 11.77
N ALA A 186 -9.28 10.39 12.40
CA ALA A 186 -10.68 10.62 12.06
C ALA A 186 -11.07 12.09 12.24
N TYR A 187 -10.62 12.72 13.33
CA TYR A 187 -10.85 14.13 13.61
C TYR A 187 -10.17 15.06 12.60
N THR A 188 -8.98 14.71 12.13
CA THR A 188 -8.31 15.44 11.05
C THR A 188 -9.12 15.43 9.75
N CYS A 189 -9.84 14.35 9.46
CA CYS A 189 -10.73 14.25 8.29
C CYS A 189 -12.12 14.93 8.46
N ARG A 190 -12.38 15.65 9.56
CA ARG A 190 -13.72 16.21 9.86
C ARG A 190 -14.28 17.19 8.82
N GLU A 191 -13.41 17.93 8.13
CA GLU A 191 -13.78 18.94 7.13
C GLU A 191 -14.02 18.33 5.74
N VAL A 192 -13.89 17.00 5.59
CA VAL A 192 -14.01 16.34 4.30
C VAL A 192 -15.49 16.15 3.93
N ALA A 193 -15.91 16.79 2.84
CA ALA A 193 -17.28 16.71 2.32
C ALA A 193 -17.53 15.50 1.39
N ASP A 194 -16.51 14.69 1.08
CA ASP A 194 -16.66 13.51 0.23
C ASP A 194 -17.46 12.41 0.96
N TYR A 195 -18.60 12.03 0.38
CA TYR A 195 -19.50 11.02 0.95
C TYR A 195 -18.81 9.69 1.26
N ASN A 196 -17.89 9.24 0.40
CA ASN A 196 -17.19 7.97 0.62
C ASN A 196 -16.25 8.07 1.82
N VAL A 197 -15.61 9.22 2.05
CA VAL A 197 -14.77 9.39 3.24
C VAL A 197 -15.65 9.44 4.50
N LEU A 198 -16.78 10.13 4.44
CA LEU A 198 -17.72 10.28 5.57
C LEU A 198 -18.31 8.94 6.01
N THR A 199 -18.68 8.04 5.09
CA THR A 199 -19.21 6.71 5.46
C THR A 199 -18.20 5.86 6.21
N HIS A 200 -16.90 5.97 5.89
CA HIS A 200 -15.84 5.27 6.61
C HIS A 200 -15.58 5.89 7.99
N ILE A 201 -15.67 7.23 8.12
CA ILE A 201 -15.61 7.90 9.43
C ILE A 201 -16.78 7.46 10.31
N GLN A 202 -17.99 7.40 9.76
CA GLN A 202 -19.16 6.92 10.48
C GLN A 202 -18.95 5.49 10.97
N ALA A 203 -18.44 4.59 10.13
CA ALA A 203 -18.16 3.21 10.51
C ALA A 203 -17.16 3.11 11.69
N VAL A 204 -16.16 4.00 11.75
CA VAL A 204 -15.21 4.08 12.88
C VAL A 204 -15.90 4.53 14.18
N CYS A 205 -16.87 5.43 14.09
CA CYS A 205 -17.57 6.01 15.25
C CYS A 205 -18.77 5.20 15.76
N THR A 206 -19.25 4.21 15.00
CA THR A 206 -20.41 3.38 15.36
C THR A 206 -20.06 2.10 16.13
N PHE A 207 -18.80 1.92 16.53
CA PHE A 207 -18.36 0.88 17.47
C PHE A 207 -18.38 1.39 18.91
#